data_AF-A0A3N4N9M6-F1
#
_entry.id   AF-A0A3N4N9M6-F1
#
_cell.length_a   1.000
_cell.length_b   1.000
_cell.length_c   1.000
_cell.angle_alpha   90.00
_cell.angle_beta   90.00
_cell.angle_gamma   90.00
#
_symmetry.space_group_name_H-M   'P 1'
#
loop_
_entity.id
_entity.type
_entity.pdbx_description
1 polymer ?
#
loop_
_entity_poly.entity_id
_entity_poly.type
_entity_poly.pdbx_seq_one_letter_code
_entity_poly.pdbx_strand_id
1 'polypeptide(L)'
;MKDLIDKTLLKESIEFKGSISELKEQIRFKKERKFKLDWVSDNEFKFLSKLSVGTIMLNYNPGYFDGIKGYAKITELNNGNTKIELTTRLRIEMYFIGILSVIFLLIFLFSNEKMPVWILFLFPLMIIWFWIVYRFQEKRLFEKVIKYLKTELKTQYNTV
;
A
#
# COMPACT_ATOMS: atom_id res chain seq x y z
N MET A 1 -3.87 -13.26 16.39
CA MET A 1 -3.07 -12.05 16.08
C MET A 1 -2.83 -11.87 14.57
N LYS A 2 -2.30 -12.87 13.84
CA LYS A 2 -2.14 -12.82 12.37
C LYS A 2 -3.43 -12.47 11.61
N ASP A 3 -4.55 -13.09 12.00
CA ASP A 3 -5.84 -12.93 11.32
C ASP A 3 -6.45 -11.51 11.43
N LEU A 4 -6.17 -10.81 12.53
CA LEU A 4 -6.57 -9.41 12.72
C LEU A 4 -5.72 -8.49 11.84
N ILE A 5 -4.40 -8.73 11.79
CA ILE A 5 -3.48 -7.97 10.93
C ILE A 5 -3.88 -8.16 9.46
N ASP A 6 -4.19 -9.39 9.05
CA ASP A 6 -4.59 -9.70 7.68
C ASP A 6 -5.87 -8.99 7.24
N LYS A 7 -6.84 -8.79 8.15
CA LYS A 7 -8.03 -7.96 7.90
C LYS A 7 -7.73 -6.46 7.79
N THR A 8 -6.68 -5.99 8.46
CA THR A 8 -6.25 -4.58 8.37
C THR A 8 -5.40 -4.26 7.15
N LEU A 9 -4.98 -5.25 6.36
CA LEU A 9 -4.27 -5.05 5.10
C LEU A 9 -5.26 -4.99 3.94
N LEU A 10 -4.91 -4.25 2.88
CA LEU A 10 -5.75 -4.19 1.69
C LEU A 10 -5.27 -5.32 0.79
N LYS A 11 -6.17 -6.23 0.42
CA LYS A 11 -5.87 -7.36 -0.45
C LYS A 11 -6.87 -7.38 -1.59
N GLU A 12 -6.38 -7.38 -2.82
CA GLU A 12 -7.18 -7.53 -4.03
C GLU A 12 -6.48 -8.50 -4.97
N SER A 13 -7.24 -9.28 -5.75
CA SER A 13 -6.65 -10.19 -6.73
C SER A 13 -7.31 -10.02 -8.09
N ILE A 14 -6.52 -10.12 -9.15
CA ILE A 14 -6.99 -10.13 -10.52
C ILE A 14 -6.34 -11.27 -11.29
N GLU A 15 -7.00 -11.71 -12.35
CA GLU A 15 -6.47 -12.70 -13.29
C GLU A 15 -6.10 -11.99 -14.60
N PHE A 16 -4.90 -12.27 -15.08
CA PHE A 16 -4.38 -11.86 -16.36
C PHE A 16 -4.40 -13.08 -17.29
N LYS A 17 -4.97 -12.91 -18.49
CA LYS A 17 -5.01 -13.96 -19.51
C LYS A 17 -3.67 -13.94 -20.24
N GLY A 18 -2.81 -14.90 -19.92
CA GLY A 18 -1.46 -14.98 -20.44
C GLY A 18 -0.45 -15.42 -19.38
N SER A 19 0.74 -15.78 -19.84
CA SER A 19 1.83 -16.26 -19.00
C SER A 19 2.50 -15.13 -18.20
N ILE A 20 3.27 -15.49 -17.18
CA ILE A 20 4.06 -14.54 -16.39
C ILE A 20 5.04 -13.76 -17.29
N SER A 21 5.61 -14.42 -18.30
CA SER A 21 6.54 -13.82 -19.25
C SER A 21 5.86 -12.73 -20.08
N GLU A 22 4.68 -13.02 -20.62
CA GLU A 22 3.87 -12.05 -21.38
C GLU A 22 3.48 -10.84 -20.51
N LEU A 23 3.06 -11.08 -19.26
CA LEU A 23 2.75 -10.03 -18.32
C LEU A 23 3.96 -9.12 -18.05
N LYS A 24 5.14 -9.71 -17.80
CA LYS A 24 6.39 -8.96 -17.58
C LYS A 24 6.77 -8.12 -18.80
N GLU A 25 6.64 -8.70 -19.98
CA GLU A 25 6.94 -8.04 -21.24
C GLU A 25 6.04 -6.81 -21.46
N GLN A 26 4.72 -6.97 -21.31
CA GLN A 26 3.79 -5.86 -21.47
C GLN A 26 3.99 -4.76 -20.43
N ILE A 27 4.30 -5.13 -19.18
CA ILE A 27 4.72 -4.16 -18.17
C ILE A 27 5.98 -3.44 -18.67
N ARG A 28 7.01 -4.12 -19.17
CA ARG A 28 8.27 -3.47 -19.60
C ARG A 28 8.07 -2.45 -20.73
N PHE A 29 7.22 -2.74 -21.72
CA PHE A 29 6.99 -1.87 -22.87
C PHE A 29 6.20 -0.61 -22.53
N LYS A 30 5.21 -0.70 -21.63
CA LYS A 30 4.34 0.43 -21.31
C LYS A 30 4.85 1.22 -20.10
N LYS A 31 5.72 2.20 -20.35
CA LYS A 31 6.39 3.00 -19.30
C LYS A 31 5.54 4.14 -18.73
N GLU A 32 4.55 4.63 -19.48
CA GLU A 32 3.69 5.72 -19.00
C GLU A 32 2.72 5.23 -17.93
N ARG A 33 3.01 5.57 -16.67
CA ARG A 33 2.20 5.15 -15.52
C ARG A 33 2.01 6.30 -14.54
N LYS A 34 0.85 6.31 -13.89
CA LYS A 34 0.52 7.23 -12.78
C LYS A 34 1.13 6.80 -11.44
N PHE A 35 1.92 5.74 -11.43
CA PHE A 35 2.61 5.15 -10.28
C PHE A 35 4.02 4.69 -10.70
N LYS A 36 4.92 4.51 -9.73
CA LYS A 36 6.21 3.84 -9.94
C LYS A 36 6.04 2.34 -9.73
N LEU A 37 6.78 1.52 -10.45
CA LEU A 37 6.77 0.06 -10.30
C LEU A 37 8.21 -0.42 -10.36
N ASP A 38 8.61 -1.16 -9.35
CA ASP A 38 9.94 -1.75 -9.25
C ASP A 38 9.78 -3.25 -8.96
N TRP A 39 10.53 -4.10 -9.66
CA TRP A 39 10.53 -5.53 -9.40
C TRP A 39 11.35 -5.82 -8.13
N VAL A 40 10.79 -6.64 -7.25
CA VAL A 40 11.44 -7.09 -6.00
C VAL A 40 12.02 -8.49 -6.19
N SER A 41 11.34 -9.34 -6.95
CA SER A 41 11.79 -10.66 -7.37
C SER A 41 11.16 -11.02 -8.73
N ASP A 42 11.40 -12.23 -9.23
CA ASP A 42 10.78 -12.69 -10.47
C ASP A 42 9.26 -12.73 -10.41
N ASN A 43 8.68 -12.99 -9.24
CA ASN A 43 7.24 -13.15 -9.08
C ASN A 43 6.64 -12.09 -8.15
N GLU A 44 7.39 -11.03 -7.84
CA GLU A 44 6.92 -9.96 -6.97
C GLU A 44 7.39 -8.59 -7.47
N PHE A 45 6.48 -7.63 -7.53
CA PHE A 45 6.82 -6.23 -7.77
C PHE A 45 6.18 -5.32 -6.72
N LYS A 46 6.89 -4.24 -6.38
CA LYS A 46 6.35 -3.15 -5.57
C LYS A 46 5.84 -2.04 -6.47
N PHE A 47 4.77 -1.39 -6.07
CA PHE A 47 4.23 -0.22 -6.76
C PHE A 47 4.01 0.93 -5.77
N LEU A 48 4.36 2.14 -6.19
CA LEU A 48 4.39 3.31 -5.33
C LEU A 48 3.62 4.46 -5.96
N SER A 49 2.84 5.17 -5.15
CA SER A 49 2.20 6.40 -5.61
C SER A 49 3.25 7.48 -5.87
N LYS A 50 3.14 8.18 -7.01
CA LYS A 50 4.00 9.35 -7.31
C LYS A 50 3.69 10.53 -6.39
N LEU A 51 2.48 10.59 -5.86
CA LEU A 51 1.99 11.64 -4.96
C LEU A 51 1.30 10.97 -3.78
N SER A 52 1.71 11.33 -2.56
CA SER A 52 1.03 10.91 -1.34
C SER A 52 0.97 12.05 -0.34
N VAL A 53 -0.14 12.14 0.37
CA VAL A 53 -0.43 13.19 1.35
C VAL A 53 -0.24 12.63 2.76
N GLY A 54 0.37 13.43 3.62
CA GLY A 54 0.61 13.09 5.01
C GLY A 54 1.63 11.97 5.19
N THR A 55 2.53 11.76 4.22
CA THR A 55 3.58 10.74 4.30
C THR A 55 4.94 11.39 4.50
N ILE A 56 5.76 10.80 5.35
CA ILE A 56 7.16 11.18 5.47
C ILE A 56 7.89 10.56 4.28
N MET A 57 8.48 11.38 3.41
CA MET A 57 9.40 10.93 2.35
C MET A 57 10.81 11.30 2.76
N LEU A 58 11.66 10.31 3.04
CA LEU A 58 13.07 10.54 3.35
C LEU A 58 13.93 10.07 2.19
N ASN A 59 14.52 11.03 1.47
CA ASN A 59 15.40 10.78 0.32
C ASN A 59 16.64 9.94 0.67
N TYR A 60 17.01 9.87 1.95
CA TYR A 60 18.21 9.15 2.41
C TYR A 60 17.97 7.65 2.64
N ASN A 61 16.72 7.17 2.73
CA ASN A 61 16.42 5.75 2.92
C ASN A 61 15.14 5.33 2.16
N PRO A 62 15.22 5.19 0.82
CA PRO A 62 14.08 4.97 -0.10
C PRO A 62 13.50 3.53 -0.07
N GLY A 63 13.44 2.94 1.13
CA GLY A 63 12.81 1.64 1.39
C GLY A 63 11.88 1.66 2.61
N TYR A 64 12.08 2.59 3.55
CA TYR A 64 11.30 2.70 4.78
C TYR A 64 10.24 3.80 4.72
N PHE A 65 10.50 4.87 3.96
CA PHE A 65 9.70 6.09 3.94
C PHE A 65 9.35 6.52 2.50
N ASP A 66 8.74 5.62 1.72
CA ASP A 66 8.46 5.85 0.29
C ASP A 66 7.02 6.31 -0.01
N GLY A 67 6.37 6.98 0.93
CA GLY A 67 4.96 7.34 0.75
C GLY A 67 4.02 6.14 0.76
N ILE A 68 3.00 6.15 -0.10
CA ILE A 68 2.00 5.08 -0.22
C ILE A 68 2.48 4.03 -1.22
N LYS A 69 2.60 2.78 -0.77
CA LYS A 69 3.09 1.64 -1.57
C LYS A 69 2.29 0.37 -1.35
N GLY A 70 2.28 -0.49 -2.36
CA GLY A 70 1.76 -1.85 -2.30
C GLY A 70 2.68 -2.83 -3.00
N TYR A 71 2.36 -4.12 -2.86
CA TYR A 71 3.12 -5.24 -3.39
C TYR A 71 2.17 -6.10 -4.22
N ALA A 72 2.67 -6.63 -5.32
CA ALA A 72 1.95 -7.54 -6.17
C ALA A 72 2.72 -8.85 -6.23
N LYS A 73 2.07 -9.95 -5.84
CA LYS A 73 2.58 -11.30 -6.00
C LYS A 73 1.95 -11.93 -7.23
N ILE A 74 2.77 -12.55 -8.06
CA ILE A 74 2.39 -13.18 -9.30
C ILE A 74 2.48 -14.69 -9.12
N THR A 75 1.42 -15.40 -9.49
CA THR A 75 1.37 -16.87 -9.43
C THR A 75 0.76 -17.40 -10.72
N GLU A 76 1.38 -18.40 -11.32
CA GLU A 76 0.83 -19.08 -12.49
C GLU A 76 -0.36 -19.97 -12.08
N LEU A 77 -1.40 -19.97 -12.90
CA LEU A 77 -2.57 -20.81 -12.73
C LEU A 77 -2.49 -22.01 -13.68
N ASN A 78 -3.12 -23.13 -13.30
CA ASN A 78 -3.08 -24.39 -14.06
C ASN A 78 -3.63 -24.29 -15.50
N ASN A 79 -4.35 -23.22 -15.83
CA ASN A 79 -4.92 -22.93 -17.14
C ASN A 79 -3.99 -22.08 -18.03
N GLY A 80 -2.75 -21.82 -17.62
CA GLY A 80 -1.80 -20.95 -18.32
C GLY A 80 -2.05 -19.45 -18.12
N ASN A 81 -3.04 -19.09 -17.30
CA ASN A 81 -3.27 -17.70 -16.90
C ASN A 81 -2.41 -17.33 -15.70
N THR A 82 -2.32 -16.03 -15.44
CA THR A 82 -1.53 -15.50 -14.33
C THR A 82 -2.43 -14.83 -13.30
N LYS A 83 -2.34 -15.24 -12.04
CA LYS A 83 -2.97 -14.57 -10.91
C LYS A 83 -2.05 -13.49 -10.37
N ILE A 84 -2.59 -12.29 -10.16
CA ILE A 84 -1.88 -11.15 -9.58
C ILE A 84 -2.59 -10.78 -8.27
N GLU A 85 -1.91 -10.96 -7.15
CA GLU A 85 -2.40 -10.63 -5.80
C GLU A 85 -1.75 -9.35 -5.30
N LEU A 86 -2.53 -8.29 -5.18
CA LEU A 86 -2.14 -6.99 -4.67
C LEU A 86 -2.34 -6.96 -3.16
N THR A 87 -1.31 -6.57 -2.40
CA THR A 87 -1.31 -6.50 -0.94
C THR A 87 -0.62 -5.24 -0.45
N THR A 88 -1.16 -4.61 0.60
CA THR A 88 -0.43 -3.57 1.35
C THR A 88 0.29 -4.19 2.55
N ARG A 89 1.29 -3.47 3.08
CA ARG A 89 1.95 -3.82 4.33
C ARG A 89 1.65 -2.75 5.37
N LEU A 90 1.70 -3.15 6.63
CA LEU A 90 1.47 -2.23 7.73
C LEU A 90 2.60 -1.19 7.77
N ARG A 91 2.21 0.08 7.88
CA ARG A 91 3.10 1.22 7.79
C ARG A 91 3.79 1.47 9.13
N ILE A 92 5.10 1.73 9.09
CA ILE A 92 5.89 1.96 10.31
C ILE A 92 5.42 3.20 11.07
N GLU A 93 4.91 4.19 10.34
CA GLU A 93 4.36 5.43 10.88
C GLU A 93 3.21 5.17 11.86
N MET A 94 2.39 4.14 11.62
CA MET A 94 1.28 3.79 12.53
C MET A 94 1.78 3.24 13.87
N TYR A 95 2.87 2.46 13.86
CA TYR A 95 3.51 2.01 15.10
C TYR A 95 4.12 3.18 15.87
N PHE A 96 4.77 4.11 15.16
CA PHE A 96 5.37 5.30 15.77
C PHE A 96 4.33 6.19 16.47
N ILE A 97 3.21 6.47 15.80
CA ILE A 97 2.11 7.24 16.38
C ILE A 97 1.52 6.51 17.60
N GLY A 98 1.35 5.19 17.51
CA GLY A 98 0.88 4.36 18.62
C GLY A 98 1.79 4.45 19.85
N ILE A 99 3.10 4.29 19.68
CA ILE A 99 4.09 4.41 20.77
C ILE A 99 4.05 5.82 21.38
N LEU A 100 4.04 6.86 20.54
CA LEU A 100 3.98 8.25 21.01
C LEU A 100 2.71 8.52 21.82
N SER A 101 1.59 7.91 21.42
CA SER A 101 0.32 8.03 22.12
C SER A 101 0.37 7.37 23.51
N VAL A 102 1.04 6.22 23.64
CA VAL A 102 1.25 5.56 24.92
C VAL A 102 2.15 6.40 25.83
N ILE A 103 3.25 6.95 25.31
CA ILE A 103 4.15 7.83 26.08
C ILE A 103 3.37 9.05 26.59
N PHE A 104 2.56 9.66 25.72
CA PHE A 104 1.73 10.81 26.10
C PHE A 104 0.73 10.46 27.21
N LEU A 105 0.08 9.29 27.12
CA LEU A 105 -0.82 8.80 28.18
C LEU A 105 -0.10 8.63 29.51
N LEU A 106 1.12 8.10 29.51
CA LEU A 106 1.92 7.98 30.74
C LEU A 106 2.25 9.35 31.33
N ILE A 107 2.67 10.31 30.50
CA ILE A 107 2.93 11.69 30.95
C ILE A 107 1.66 12.29 31.56
N PHE A 108 0.50 12.13 30.92
CA PHE A 108 -0.76 12.62 31.46
C PHE A 108 -1.11 12.00 32.82
N LEU A 109 -0.89 10.69 32.99
CA LEU A 109 -1.21 9.98 34.23
C LEU A 109 -0.26 10.31 35.39
N PHE A 110 1.02 10.57 35.09
CA PHE A 110 2.05 10.85 36.11
C PHE A 110 2.35 12.34 36.30
N SER A 111 1.78 13.21 35.47
CA SER A 111 1.92 14.65 35.64
C SER A 111 0.96 15.15 36.73
N ASN A 112 1.49 16.00 37.61
CA ASN A 112 0.66 16.74 38.59
C ASN A 112 -0.04 17.96 37.95
N GLU A 113 0.13 18.17 36.65
CA GLU A 113 -0.54 19.25 35.93
C GLU A 113 -2.01 18.93 35.66
N LYS A 114 -2.87 19.93 35.81
CA LYS A 114 -4.30 19.85 35.47
C LYS A 114 -4.47 19.95 33.96
N MET A 115 -4.08 18.90 33.24
CA MET A 115 -4.33 18.81 31.80
C MET A 115 -5.82 18.56 31.54
N PRO A 116 -6.43 19.28 30.57
CA PRO A 116 -7.80 19.01 30.17
C PRO A 116 -7.97 17.58 29.64
N VAL A 117 -8.99 16.89 30.15
CA VAL A 117 -9.31 15.48 29.78
C VAL A 117 -9.55 15.32 28.27
N TRP A 118 -10.03 16.36 27.58
CA TRP A 118 -10.31 16.29 26.15
C TRP A 118 -9.05 16.00 25.30
N ILE A 119 -7.86 16.35 25.80
CA ILE A 119 -6.58 16.12 25.10
C ILE A 119 -6.32 14.61 24.92
N LEU A 120 -6.84 13.77 25.81
CA LEU A 120 -6.74 12.31 25.70
C LEU A 120 -7.41 11.75 24.43
N PHE A 121 -8.43 12.43 23.91
CA PHE A 121 -9.11 12.01 22.68
C PHE A 121 -8.38 12.44 21.41
N LEU A 122 -7.46 13.42 21.48
CA LEU A 122 -6.76 13.93 20.32
C LEU A 122 -5.93 12.84 19.62
N PHE A 123 -5.21 12.02 20.39
CA PHE A 123 -4.35 10.96 19.86
C PHE A 123 -5.14 9.81 19.20
N PRO A 124 -6.16 9.21 19.84
CA PRO A 124 -7.04 8.25 19.18
C PRO A 124 -7.69 8.80 17.91
N LEU A 125 -8.18 10.05 17.94
CA LEU A 125 -8.78 10.69 16.77
C LEU A 125 -7.75 10.87 15.64
N MET A 126 -6.53 11.29 15.95
CA MET A 126 -5.46 11.38 14.95
C MET A 126 -5.11 10.01 14.35
N ILE A 127 -5.00 8.95 15.17
CA ILE A 127 -4.72 7.60 14.67
C ILE A 127 -5.82 7.16 13.69
N ILE A 128 -7.09 7.34 14.07
CA ILE A 128 -8.23 6.99 13.22
C ILE A 128 -8.20 7.79 11.93
N TRP A 129 -7.95 9.10 12.02
CA TRP A 129 -7.85 9.98 10.86
C TRP A 129 -6.76 9.54 9.88
N PHE A 130 -5.53 9.34 10.37
CA PHE A 130 -4.41 8.87 9.54
C PHE A 130 -4.69 7.50 8.93
N TRP A 131 -5.29 6.58 9.70
CA TRP A 131 -5.68 5.27 9.19
C TRP A 131 -6.64 5.40 8.00
N ILE A 132 -7.71 6.19 8.12
CA ILE A 132 -8.70 6.41 7.05
C ILE A 132 -8.03 7.04 5.82
N VAL A 133 -7.27 8.11 6.01
CA VAL A 133 -6.61 8.85 4.93
C VAL A 133 -5.63 7.97 4.16
N TYR A 134 -4.82 7.17 4.85
CA TYR A 134 -3.91 6.24 4.20
C TYR A 134 -4.64 5.11 3.49
N ARG A 135 -5.68 4.53 4.10
CA ARG A 135 -6.48 3.47 3.46
C ARG A 135 -7.12 3.94 2.17
N PHE A 136 -7.61 5.18 2.15
CA PHE A 136 -8.18 5.76 0.95
C PHE A 136 -7.13 5.96 -0.17
N GLN A 137 -5.93 6.40 0.19
CA GLN A 137 -4.83 6.55 -0.77
C GLN A 137 -4.34 5.18 -1.30
N GLU A 138 -4.24 4.17 -0.44
CA GLU A 138 -3.91 2.79 -0.82
C GLU A 138 -4.92 2.24 -1.84
N LYS A 139 -6.23 2.37 -1.55
CA LYS A 139 -7.28 1.92 -2.45
C LYS A 139 -7.22 2.60 -3.82
N ARG A 140 -7.06 3.93 -3.84
CA ARG A 140 -6.87 4.68 -5.10
C ARG A 140 -5.64 4.24 -5.88
N LEU A 141 -4.56 3.84 -5.20
CA LEU A 141 -3.37 3.30 -5.86
C LEU A 141 -3.66 1.92 -6.47
N PHE A 142 -4.35 1.04 -5.74
CA PHE A 142 -4.76 -0.28 -6.22
C PHE A 142 -5.65 -0.16 -7.47
N GLU A 143 -6.65 0.72 -7.44
CA GLU A 143 -7.52 0.98 -8.58
C GLU A 143 -6.73 1.42 -9.82
N LYS A 144 -5.71 2.28 -9.66
CA LYS A 144 -4.83 2.70 -10.77
C LYS A 144 -4.03 1.53 -11.33
N VAL A 145 -3.50 0.67 -10.46
CA VAL A 145 -2.74 -0.52 -10.87
C VAL A 145 -3.66 -1.51 -11.60
N ILE A 146 -4.83 -1.81 -11.04
CA ILE A 146 -5.80 -2.72 -11.65
C ILE A 146 -6.29 -2.19 -12.99
N LYS A 147 -6.61 -0.89 -13.09
CA LYS A 147 -7.02 -0.28 -14.35
C LYS A 147 -5.94 -0.40 -15.42
N TYR A 148 -4.69 -0.15 -15.04
CA TYR A 148 -3.55 -0.38 -15.92
C TYR A 148 -3.45 -1.86 -16.34
N LEU A 149 -3.54 -2.80 -15.40
CA LEU A 149 -3.45 -4.23 -15.71
C LEU A 149 -4.65 -4.77 -16.52
N LYS A 150 -5.85 -4.17 -16.40
CA LYS A 150 -7.07 -4.64 -17.10
C LYS A 150 -7.29 -3.95 -18.45
N THR A 151 -7.21 -2.63 -18.49
CA THR A 151 -7.54 -1.86 -19.69
C THR A 151 -6.32 -1.75 -20.59
N GLU A 152 -5.16 -1.46 -20.02
CA GLU A 152 -4.00 -1.08 -20.81
C GLU A 152 -3.17 -2.26 -21.32
N LEU A 153 -3.37 -3.44 -20.73
CA LEU A 153 -2.75 -4.71 -21.14
C LEU A 153 -3.66 -5.55 -22.06
N LYS A 154 -4.99 -5.46 -21.90
CA LYS A 154 -5.95 -6.25 -22.69
C LYS A 154 -6.14 -5.73 -24.12
N THR A 155 -5.93 -4.43 -24.37
CA THR A 155 -6.22 -3.82 -25.69
C THR A 155 -5.39 -4.42 -26.83
N GLN A 156 -4.23 -5.03 -26.55
CA GLN A 156 -3.36 -5.59 -27.59
C GLN A 156 -3.75 -7.01 -28.06
N TYR A 157 -4.54 -7.76 -27.27
CA TYR A 157 -5.06 -9.08 -27.71
C TYR A 157 -6.23 -8.99 -28.68
N ASN A 158 -6.86 -7.82 -28.80
CA ASN A 158 -8.00 -7.57 -29.70
C ASN A 158 -7.61 -6.77 -30.95
N THR A 159 -6.32 -6.48 -31.16
CA THR A 159 -5.80 -5.70 -32.30
C THR A 159 -4.77 -6.49 -33.12
N VAL A 160 -5.00 -7.79 -33.28
CA VAL A 160 -4.35 -8.64 -34.29
C VAL A 160 -5.44 -9.31 -35.13
#